data_AF-A0A946HP30-F1
#
_entry.id   AF-A0A946HP30-F1
#
_cell.length_a   1.000
_cell.length_b   1.000
_cell.length_c   1.000
_cell.angle_alpha   90.00
_cell.angle_beta   90.00
_cell.angle_gamma   90.00
#
_symmetry.space_group_name_H-M   'P 1'
#
loop_
_entity.id
_entity.type
_entity.pdbx_description
1 polymer ?
#
loop_
_entity_poly.entity_id
_entity_poly.type
_entity_poly.pdbx_seq_one_letter_code
_entity_poly.pdbx_strand_id
1 'polypeptide(L)'
;MKKLRRFRVLNLGGYYPVAVGRSVATLNLDPELTTTMYLQSLISNLAAAGMRLVPLGQVDGQKVQINLTPNCIKIANQSRSATLDDLHNNTSVFDITSMRHETQYSPVFCT
;
A
#
# COMPACT_ATOMS: atom_id res chain seq x y z
N MET A 1 -27.80 13.91 -6.21
CA MET A 1 -27.60 13.87 -4.73
C MET A 1 -27.94 12.54 -4.04
N LYS A 2 -28.49 11.50 -4.71
CA LYS A 2 -28.79 10.18 -4.07
C LYS A 2 -27.61 9.19 -4.03
N LYS A 3 -26.55 9.34 -4.85
CA LYS A 3 -25.37 8.43 -4.86
C LYS A 3 -24.45 8.57 -3.63
N LEU A 4 -24.37 9.75 -3.02
CA LEU A 4 -23.46 10.00 -1.88
C LEU A 4 -23.95 9.46 -0.54
N ARG A 5 -25.24 9.10 -0.39
CA ARG A 5 -25.76 8.50 0.85
C ARG A 5 -25.36 7.04 1.03
N ARG A 6 -24.94 6.33 -0.03
CA ARG A 6 -24.51 4.92 0.05
C ARG A 6 -23.10 4.74 0.64
N PHE A 7 -22.30 5.81 0.69
CA PHE A 7 -20.98 5.82 1.33
C PHE A 7 -21.03 6.01 2.86
N ARG A 8 -22.18 6.42 3.42
CA ARG A 8 -22.31 6.82 4.83
C ARG A 8 -22.46 5.65 5.83
N VAL A 9 -22.35 4.39 5.39
CA VAL A 9 -22.41 3.20 6.27
C VAL A 9 -21.14 2.35 6.19
N LEU A 10 -20.00 2.91 5.76
CA LEU A 10 -18.73 2.19 5.77
C LEU A 10 -18.13 2.20 7.18
N ASN A 11 -18.78 1.45 8.07
CA ASN A 11 -18.15 0.90 9.27
C ASN A 11 -17.17 -0.20 8.82
N LEU A 12 -16.13 0.19 8.09
CA LEU A 12 -15.07 -0.70 7.62
C LEU A 12 -14.11 -0.91 8.79
N GLY A 13 -14.51 -1.76 9.75
CA GLY A 13 -13.58 -2.41 10.67
C GLY A 13 -12.70 -3.42 9.92
N GLY A 14 -11.92 -2.96 8.95
CA GLY A 14 -11.15 -3.80 8.05
C GLY A 14 -9.94 -3.08 7.47
N TYR A 15 -8.93 -3.85 7.07
CA TYR A 15 -7.67 -3.35 6.54
C TYR A 15 -7.86 -2.50 5.27
N TYR A 16 -7.10 -1.41 5.15
CA TYR A 16 -7.20 -0.45 4.04
C TYR A 16 -7.20 -1.07 2.63
N PRO A 17 -6.34 -2.06 2.29
CA PRO A 17 -6.38 -2.71 0.98
C PRO A 17 -7.74 -3.39 0.66
N VAL A 18 -8.39 -3.97 1.67
CA VAL A 18 -9.69 -4.65 1.52
C VAL A 18 -10.79 -3.63 1.24
N ALA A 19 -10.76 -2.48 1.93
CA ALA A 19 -11.68 -1.37 1.69
C ALA A 19 -11.55 -0.82 0.27
N VAL A 20 -10.32 -0.68 -0.23
CA VAL A 20 -10.04 -0.26 -1.61
C VAL A 20 -10.57 -1.29 -2.59
N GLY A 21 -10.25 -2.58 -2.43
CA GLY A 21 -10.73 -3.65 -3.30
C GLY A 21 -12.26 -3.72 -3.40
N ARG A 22 -12.95 -3.56 -2.27
CA ARG A 22 -14.43 -3.48 -2.25
C ARG A 22 -14.95 -2.28 -3.03
N SER A 23 -14.27 -1.14 -2.93
CA SER A 23 -14.65 0.09 -3.63
C SER A 23 -14.47 -0.07 -5.14
N VAL A 24 -13.37 -0.69 -5.58
CA VAL A 24 -13.09 -1.05 -6.98
C VAL A 24 -14.20 -1.93 -7.56
N ALA A 25 -14.57 -3.00 -6.84
CA ALA A 25 -15.66 -3.89 -7.26
C ALA A 25 -17.01 -3.16 -7.33
N THR A 26 -17.30 -2.27 -6.39
CA THR A 26 -18.57 -1.52 -6.35
C THR A 26 -18.67 -0.48 -7.47
N LEU A 27 -17.54 0.11 -7.87
CA LEU A 27 -17.46 1.14 -8.91
C LEU A 27 -17.19 0.56 -10.31
N ASN A 28 -17.00 -0.76 -10.42
CA ASN A 28 -16.68 -1.46 -11.66
C ASN A 28 -15.44 -0.87 -12.36
N LEU A 29 -14.40 -0.58 -11.59
CA LEU A 29 -13.11 -0.10 -12.08
C LEU A 29 -12.22 -1.26 -12.49
N ASP A 30 -11.25 -1.01 -13.37
CA ASP A 30 -10.25 -2.00 -13.75
C ASP A 30 -9.37 -2.38 -12.53
N PRO A 31 -9.41 -3.65 -12.07
CA PRO A 31 -8.65 -4.08 -10.91
C PRO A 31 -7.14 -4.08 -11.15
N GLU A 32 -6.66 -4.30 -12.39
CA GLU A 32 -5.23 -4.35 -12.70
C GLU A 32 -4.61 -2.94 -12.60
N LEU A 33 -5.21 -1.98 -13.30
CA LEU A 33 -4.82 -0.58 -13.23
C LEU A 33 -4.92 -0.04 -11.80
N THR A 34 -6.02 -0.34 -11.10
CA THR A 34 -6.19 0.17 -9.73
C THR A 34 -5.17 -0.43 -8.76
N THR A 35 -4.84 -1.72 -8.89
CA THR A 35 -3.80 -2.37 -8.07
C THR A 35 -2.43 -1.75 -8.36
N THR A 36 -2.11 -1.50 -9.63
CA THR A 36 -0.86 -0.84 -10.03
C THR A 36 -0.75 0.56 -9.42
N MET A 37 -1.82 1.36 -9.50
CA MET A 37 -1.85 2.71 -8.92
C MET A 37 -1.77 2.69 -7.39
N TYR A 38 -2.44 1.72 -6.76
CA TYR A 38 -2.38 1.52 -5.31
C TYR A 38 -0.95 1.19 -4.85
N LEU A 39 -0.28 0.26 -5.52
CA LEU A 39 1.11 -0.10 -5.24
C LEU A 39 2.05 1.09 -5.45
N GLN A 40 1.84 1.87 -6.53
CA GLN A 40 2.63 3.08 -6.76
C GLN A 40 2.46 4.09 -5.62
N SER A 41 1.23 4.33 -5.17
CA SER A 41 0.94 5.24 -4.06
C SER A 41 1.60 4.75 -2.76
N LEU A 42 1.59 3.44 -2.49
CA LEU A 42 2.26 2.85 -1.35
C LEU A 42 3.77 3.10 -1.40
N ILE A 43 4.41 2.87 -2.54
CA ILE A 43 5.85 3.10 -2.73
C ILE A 43 6.20 4.58 -2.60
N SER A 44 5.40 5.49 -3.16
CA SER A 44 5.61 6.93 -3.01
C SER A 44 5.56 7.35 -1.53
N ASN A 45 4.66 6.77 -0.74
CA ASN A 45 4.57 7.05 0.69
C ASN A 45 5.79 6.50 1.46
N LEU A 46 6.23 5.27 1.16
CA LEU A 46 7.43 4.68 1.76
C LEU A 46 8.70 5.47 1.38
N ALA A 47 8.82 5.91 0.13
CA ALA A 47 9.94 6.75 -0.31
C ALA A 47 9.93 8.12 0.40
N ALA A 48 8.75 8.72 0.60
CA ALA A 48 8.61 9.97 1.35
C ALA A 48 9.02 9.82 2.81
N ALA A 49 8.67 8.71 3.47
CA ALA A 49 9.16 8.39 4.80
C ALA A 49 10.68 8.15 4.80
N GLY A 50 11.19 7.39 3.83
CA GLY A 50 12.61 7.11 3.66
C GLY A 50 13.46 8.37 3.52
N MET A 51 13.03 9.36 2.74
CA MET A 51 13.72 10.65 2.61
C MET A 51 13.78 11.47 3.90
N ARG A 52 12.86 11.24 4.85
CA ARG A 52 12.88 11.91 6.16
C ARG A 52 13.78 11.19 7.18
N LEU A 53 13.97 9.88 7.00
CA LEU A 53 14.74 9.02 7.92
C LEU A 53 16.21 8.88 7.50
N VAL A 54 16.46 8.77 6.20
CA VAL A 54 17.77 8.71 5.58
C VAL A 54 17.89 9.99 4.77
N PRO A 55 18.92 10.84 4.96
CA PRO A 55 19.04 12.15 4.28
C PRO A 55 19.31 11.99 2.78
N LEU A 56 18.33 11.44 2.07
CA LEU A 56 18.30 11.22 0.63
C LEU A 56 17.79 12.49 -0.05
N GLY A 57 18.45 12.86 -1.14
CA GLY A 57 17.98 13.98 -1.96
C GLY A 57 16.66 13.66 -2.66
N GLN A 58 15.88 14.70 -2.95
CA GLN A 58 14.61 14.57 -3.67
C GLN A 58 14.76 13.85 -5.04
N VAL A 59 15.88 14.08 -5.71
CA VAL A 59 16.21 13.41 -6.99
C VAL A 59 16.36 11.90 -6.77
N ASP A 60 17.01 11.47 -5.69
CA ASP A 60 17.20 10.05 -5.41
C ASP A 60 15.88 9.39 -4.98
N GLY A 61 15.03 10.10 -4.25
CA GLY A 61 13.67 9.64 -3.95
C GLY A 61 12.81 9.42 -5.21
N GLN A 62 12.97 10.26 -6.23
CA GLN A 62 12.32 10.06 -7.53
C GLN A 62 12.92 8.88 -8.31
N LYS A 63 14.25 8.71 -8.32
CA LYS A 63 14.90 7.54 -8.93
C LYS A 63 14.41 6.23 -8.32
N VAL A 64 14.26 6.17 -7.00
CA VAL A 64 13.74 4.99 -6.30
C VAL A 64 12.32 4.66 -6.78
N GLN A 65 11.44 5.65 -6.88
CA GLN A 65 10.07 5.43 -7.36
C GLN A 65 10.05 4.94 -8.81
N ILE A 66 10.83 5.54 -9.70
CA ILE A 66 10.93 5.13 -11.12
C ILE A 66 11.44 3.69 -11.23
N ASN A 67 12.47 3.34 -10.48
CA ASN A 67 13.08 2.01 -10.51
C ASN A 67 12.12 0.93 -9.98
N LEU A 68 11.18 1.28 -9.11
CA LEU A 68 10.21 0.34 -8.53
C LEU A 68 8.89 0.25 -9.32
N THR A 69 8.58 1.20 -10.20
CA THR A 69 7.38 1.17 -11.06
C THR A 69 7.21 -0.15 -11.84
N PRO A 70 8.26 -0.75 -12.45
CA PRO A 70 8.12 -2.05 -13.12
C PRO A 70 7.70 -3.18 -12.18
N ASN A 71 8.13 -3.12 -10.92
CA ASN A 71 7.76 -4.11 -9.91
C ASN A 71 6.29 -3.98 -9.53
N CYS A 72 5.74 -2.76 -9.44
CA CYS A 72 4.31 -2.53 -9.23
C CYS A 72 3.47 -3.23 -10.30
N ILE A 73 3.83 -3.03 -11.57
CA ILE A 73 3.13 -3.65 -12.71
C ILE A 73 3.24 -5.17 -12.64
N LYS A 74 4.44 -5.70 -12.38
CA LYS A 74 4.65 -7.14 -12.27
C LYS A 74 3.80 -7.77 -11.15
N ILE A 75 3.77 -7.15 -9.98
CA ILE A 75 3.01 -7.63 -8.82
C ILE A 75 1.51 -7.53 -9.08
N ALA A 76 1.03 -6.44 -9.71
CA ALA A 76 -0.37 -6.31 -10.10
C ALA A 76 -0.81 -7.43 -11.06
N ASN A 77 0.04 -7.77 -12.04
CA ASN A 77 -0.21 -8.86 -12.98
C ASN A 77 -0.24 -10.23 -12.28
N GLN A 78 0.68 -10.48 -11.34
CA GLN A 78 0.71 -11.73 -10.56
C GLN A 78 -0.52 -11.87 -9.64
N SER A 79 -1.00 -10.75 -9.11
CA SER A 79 -2.17 -10.73 -8.20
C SER A 79 -3.46 -11.14 -8.90
N ARG A 80 -3.52 -11.11 -10.25
CA ARG A 80 -4.70 -11.48 -11.03
C ARG A 80 -5.05 -12.97 -10.91
N SER A 81 -4.04 -13.83 -10.83
CA SER A 81 -4.21 -15.28 -10.69
C SER A 81 -4.12 -15.75 -9.24
N ALA A 82 -3.91 -14.83 -8.29
CA ALA A 82 -3.77 -15.17 -6.88
C ALA A 82 -5.12 -15.60 -6.29
N THR A 83 -5.06 -16.64 -5.46
CA THR A 83 -6.19 -17.21 -4.74
C THR A 83 -6.08 -16.89 -3.25
N LEU A 84 -7.08 -17.30 -2.46
CA LEU A 84 -7.02 -17.14 -1.00
C LEU A 84 -5.90 -17.98 -0.37
N ASP A 85 -5.48 -19.08 -1.02
CA ASP A 85 -4.39 -19.93 -0.51
C ASP A 85 -3.02 -19.25 -0.67
N ASP A 86 -2.91 -18.27 -1.58
CA ASP A 86 -1.71 -17.45 -1.77
C ASP A 86 -1.65 -16.28 -0.77
N LEU A 87 -2.70 -16.07 0.04
CA LEU A 87 -2.76 -15.01 1.04
C LEU A 87 -1.95 -15.42 2.29
N HIS A 88 -0.64 -15.18 2.24
CA HIS A 88 0.26 -15.46 3.35
C HIS A 88 1.24 -14.31 3.59
N ASN A 89 1.71 -14.15 4.83
CA ASN A 89 2.82 -13.24 5.14
C ASN A 89 4.15 -14.02 5.13
N ASN A 90 5.11 -13.59 4.31
CA ASN A 90 6.48 -14.14 4.27
C ASN A 90 7.53 -13.07 4.64
N THR A 91 7.18 -12.07 5.47
CA THR A 91 8.04 -10.93 5.79
C THR A 91 8.49 -10.89 7.26
N SER A 92 9.15 -11.96 7.72
CA SER A 92 9.60 -12.08 9.12
C SER A 92 10.48 -10.92 9.62
N VAL A 93 11.32 -10.35 8.75
CA VAL A 93 12.15 -9.18 9.09
C VAL A 93 11.29 -7.94 9.30
N PHE A 94 10.21 -7.78 8.53
CA PHE A 94 9.28 -6.66 8.68
C PHE A 94 8.54 -6.77 10.02
N ASP A 95 8.09 -7.98 10.38
CA ASP A 95 7.44 -8.25 11.67
C ASP A 95 8.36 -7.91 12.85
N ILE A 96 9.62 -8.38 12.84
CA ILE A 96 10.60 -8.07 13.89
C ILE A 96 10.88 -6.57 13.97
N THR A 97 10.97 -5.89 12.83
CA THR A 97 11.24 -4.45 12.79
C THR A 97 10.05 -3.65 13.31
N SER A 98 8.82 -4.09 13.04
CA SER A 98 7.60 -3.51 13.59
C SER A 98 7.54 -3.65 15.12
N MET A 99 7.88 -4.83 15.67
CA MET A 99 7.98 -5.04 17.12
C MET A 99 9.03 -4.12 17.76
N ARG A 100 10.16 -3.90 17.08
CA ARG A 100 11.19 -2.96 17.55
C ARG A 100 10.70 -1.51 17.52
N HIS A 101 9.95 -1.12 16.50
CA HIS A 101 9.38 0.22 16.36
C HIS A 101 8.42 0.56 17.51
N GLU A 102 7.65 -0.41 18.01
CA GLU A 102 6.81 -0.24 19.20
C GLU A 102 7.62 0.18 20.44
N THR A 103 8.82 -0.39 20.61
CA THR A 103 9.71 -0.11 21.75
C THR A 103 10.66 1.07 21.52
N GLN A 104 10.56 1.77 20.39
CA GLN A 104 11.45 2.89 20.08
C GLN A 104 11.19 4.07 21.04
N TYR A 105 12.24 4.55 21.72
CA TYR A 105 12.14 5.60 22.74
C TYR A 105 11.52 6.92 22.21
N SER A 106 11.75 7.26 20.95
CA SER A 106 11.17 8.42 20.28
C SER A 106 10.83 8.06 18.82
N PRO A 107 9.61 7.56 18.54
CA PRO A 107 9.19 7.20 17.20
C PRO A 107 8.79 8.45 16.42
N VAL A 108 9.31 8.58 15.20
CA VAL A 108 8.96 9.69 14.28
C VAL A 108 7.66 9.41 13.52
N PHE A 109 7.30 8.14 13.40
CA PHE A 109 6.09 7.66 12.71
C PHE A 109 5.28 6.78 13.65
N CYS A 110 3.97 6.64 13.38
CA CYS A 110 3.12 5.63 14.02
C CYS A 110 2.98 4.45 13.06
N THR A 111 2.95 3.23 13.60
CA THR A 111 2.57 2.01 12.88
C THR A 111 1.06 1.90 12.69
#